data_AF-A0A428Y2H4-F1
#
_entry.id   AF-A0A428Y2H4-F1
#
_cell.length_a   1.000
_cell.length_b   1.000
_cell.length_c   1.000
_cell.angle_alpha   90.00
_cell.angle_beta   90.00
_cell.angle_gamma   90.00
#
_symmetry.space_group_name_H-M   'P 1'
#
loop_
_entity.id
_entity.type
_entity.pdbx_description
1 polymer ?
#
loop_
_entity_poly.entity_id
_entity_poly.type
_entity_poly.pdbx_seq_one_letter_code
_entity_poly.pdbx_strand_id
1 'polypeptide(L)'
;MVLRHVTVYHHQSSRFAAYTPGDELIEVMSHYRDLPACTEPEQVAAWVFHILNADLVTLEHARANAGGESGFLLACTYRLLGLRPLSVGDVAAVTVEDRTTWLACEPFGWRPIDTPAVVSRQPLTAEAVYQRLRQGRDA
;
A
#
# COMPACT_ATOMS: atom_id res chain seq x y z
N MET A 1 -11.23 -12.10 15.24
CA MET A 1 -10.20 -11.55 14.35
C MET A 1 -10.46 -12.12 12.96
N VAL A 2 -10.21 -11.34 11.92
CA VAL A 2 -10.35 -11.76 10.52
C VAL A 2 -9.11 -11.31 9.78
N LEU A 3 -8.49 -12.23 9.05
CA LEU A 3 -7.32 -11.98 8.23
C LEU A 3 -7.73 -11.16 7.02
N ARG A 4 -7.10 -10.00 6.84
CA ARG A 4 -7.32 -9.12 5.70
C ARG A 4 -6.04 -9.03 4.88
N HIS A 5 -6.17 -9.14 3.57
CA HIS A 5 -5.08 -8.94 2.63
C HIS A 5 -5.27 -7.56 1.99
N VAL A 6 -4.29 -6.67 2.16
CA VAL A 6 -4.29 -5.35 1.51
C VAL A 6 -3.21 -5.32 0.45
N THR A 7 -3.59 -4.93 -0.77
CA THR A 7 -2.67 -4.72 -1.88
C THR A 7 -2.72 -3.27 -2.32
N VAL A 8 -1.56 -2.67 -2.54
CA VAL A 8 -1.40 -1.26 -2.89
C VAL A 8 -0.95 -1.16 -4.34
N TYR A 9 -1.58 -0.23 -5.06
CA TYR A 9 -1.34 0.05 -6.45
C TYR A 9 -0.99 1.52 -6.67
N HIS A 10 0.05 1.78 -7.46
CA HIS A 10 0.39 3.12 -7.93
C HIS A 10 -0.27 3.43 -9.25
N HIS A 11 -0.93 4.59 -9.32
CA HIS A 11 -1.37 5.17 -10.57
C HIS A 11 -0.15 5.61 -11.41
N GLN A 12 -0.09 5.12 -12.66
CA GLN A 12 1.02 5.39 -13.58
C GLN A 12 0.86 6.70 -14.36
N SER A 13 -0.37 7.04 -14.75
CA SER A 13 -0.65 8.13 -15.69
C SER A 13 -0.53 9.53 -15.08
N SER A 14 -0.78 9.68 -13.77
CA SER A 14 -0.65 10.96 -13.06
C SER A 14 -0.51 10.79 -11.56
N ARG A 15 0.45 11.49 -10.94
CA ARG A 15 0.77 11.35 -9.51
C ARG A 15 -0.20 12.08 -8.58
N PHE A 16 -1.16 12.85 -9.10
CA PHE A 16 -2.09 13.67 -8.31
C PHE A 16 -3.48 13.82 -8.94
N ALA A 17 -3.79 13.05 -9.99
CA ALA A 17 -5.14 13.02 -10.54
C ALA A 17 -5.93 11.91 -9.87
N ALA A 18 -7.21 12.16 -9.63
CA ALA A 18 -8.14 11.14 -9.17
C ALA A 18 -8.14 9.97 -10.17
N TYR A 19 -8.28 8.76 -9.65
CA TYR A 19 -8.36 7.56 -10.47
C TYR A 19 -9.64 7.56 -11.30
N THR A 20 -9.48 7.30 -12.59
CA THR A 20 -10.55 7.12 -13.57
C THR A 20 -10.56 5.67 -14.07
N PRO A 21 -11.75 5.06 -14.30
CA PRO A 21 -11.81 3.74 -14.91
C PRO A 21 -11.03 3.66 -16.23
N GLY A 22 -10.10 2.71 -16.31
CA GLY A 22 -9.21 2.53 -17.46
C GLY A 22 -7.78 3.03 -17.22
N ASP A 23 -7.54 3.78 -16.15
CA ASP A 23 -6.19 4.18 -15.76
C ASP A 23 -5.32 2.97 -15.44
N GLU A 24 -4.04 3.05 -15.81
CA GLU A 24 -3.08 1.99 -15.55
C GLU A 24 -2.57 2.02 -14.11
N LEU A 25 -2.72 0.88 -13.44
CA LEU A 25 -2.27 0.64 -12.09
C LEU A 25 -1.14 -0.36 -12.06
N ILE A 26 -0.14 -0.12 -11.21
CA ILE A 26 0.91 -1.10 -10.92
C ILE A 26 0.86 -1.56 -9.47
N GLU A 27 0.83 -2.87 -9.25
CA GLU A 27 0.96 -3.45 -7.93
C GLU A 27 2.36 -3.19 -7.37
N VAL A 28 2.45 -2.57 -6.20
CA VAL A 28 3.74 -2.22 -5.59
C VAL A 28 4.03 -2.94 -4.29
N MET A 29 2.99 -3.34 -3.55
CA MET A 29 3.15 -4.02 -2.27
C MET A 29 1.84 -4.69 -1.84
N SER A 30 1.96 -5.79 -1.11
CA SER A 30 0.83 -6.41 -0.42
C SER A 30 1.20 -6.85 0.99
N HIS A 31 0.20 -6.95 1.86
CA HIS A 31 0.39 -7.32 3.26
C HIS A 31 -0.84 -8.01 3.82
N TYR A 32 -0.62 -9.02 4.66
CA TYR A 32 -1.67 -9.67 5.44
C TYR A 32 -1.70 -9.12 6.86
N ARG A 33 -2.89 -8.85 7.39
CA ARG A 33 -3.07 -8.37 8.76
C ARG A 33 -4.34 -8.92 9.40
N ASP A 34 -4.22 -9.41 10.62
CA ASP A 34 -5.37 -9.76 11.46
C ASP A 34 -5.98 -8.52 12.11
N LEU A 35 -7.29 -8.35 11.90
CA LEU A 35 -8.03 -7.19 12.40
C LEU A 35 -9.40 -7.59 12.97
N PRO A 36 -10.03 -6.77 13.83
CA PRO A 36 -11.42 -6.97 14.25
C PRO A 36 -12.36 -7.20 13.07
N ALA A 37 -13.42 -8.00 13.26
CA ALA A 37 -14.36 -8.29 12.18
C ALA A 37 -15.07 -7.02 11.67
N CYS A 38 -15.33 -6.05 12.55
CA CYS A 38 -15.95 -4.77 12.25
C CYS A 38 -15.03 -3.73 11.58
N THR A 39 -13.78 -4.08 11.24
CA THR A 39 -12.88 -3.13 10.55
C THR A 39 -13.29 -3.00 9.08
N GLU A 40 -13.70 -1.80 8.70
CA GLU A 40 -14.13 -1.49 7.34
C GLU A 40 -12.92 -1.40 6.37
N PRO A 41 -13.09 -1.75 5.09
CA PRO A 41 -12.04 -1.66 4.08
C PRO A 41 -11.33 -0.30 4.03
N GLU A 42 -12.08 0.79 4.16
CA GLU A 42 -11.57 2.17 4.15
C GLU A 42 -10.64 2.44 5.33
N GLN A 43 -10.88 1.81 6.50
CA GLN A 43 -10.00 1.91 7.65
C GLN A 43 -8.67 1.18 7.41
N VAL A 44 -8.72 0.05 6.70
CA VAL A 44 -7.50 -0.68 6.29
C VAL A 44 -6.70 0.13 5.28
N ALA A 45 -7.38 0.73 4.30
CA ALA A 45 -6.76 1.60 3.31
C ALA A 45 -6.16 2.86 3.94
N ALA A 46 -6.87 3.51 4.87
CA ALA A 46 -6.35 4.64 5.64
C ALA A 46 -5.12 4.26 6.47
N TRP A 47 -5.15 3.09 7.12
CA TRP A 47 -3.99 2.58 7.85
C TRP A 47 -2.77 2.41 6.94
N VAL A 48 -2.91 1.76 5.78
CA VAL A 48 -1.77 1.54 4.89
C VAL A 48 -1.24 2.86 4.34
N PHE A 49 -2.11 3.83 4.03
CA PHE A 49 -1.69 5.19 3.66
C PHE A 49 -0.88 5.87 4.76
N HIS A 50 -1.34 5.82 6.01
CA HIS A 50 -0.60 6.41 7.12
C HIS A 50 0.77 5.76 7.31
N ILE A 51 0.86 4.42 7.31
CA ILE A 51 2.13 3.71 7.46
C ILE A 51 3.08 4.04 6.31
N LEU A 52 2.59 4.00 5.07
CA LEU A 52 3.41 4.21 3.88
C LEU A 52 3.68 5.68 3.57
N ASN A 53 3.12 6.63 4.32
CA ASN A 53 3.48 8.05 4.21
C ASN A 53 4.12 8.63 5.47
N ALA A 54 4.08 7.92 6.61
CA ALA A 54 4.75 8.36 7.83
C ALA A 54 6.28 8.31 7.71
N ASP A 55 6.92 9.16 8.52
CA ASP A 55 8.36 9.10 8.74
C ASP A 55 8.72 7.87 9.60
N LEU A 56 9.90 7.30 9.36
CA LEU A 56 10.30 6.06 10.04
C LEU A 56 10.56 6.28 11.54
N VAL A 57 10.92 7.50 11.97
CA VAL A 57 11.17 7.80 13.39
C VAL A 57 9.87 7.72 14.19
N THR A 58 8.78 8.31 13.70
CA THR A 58 7.45 8.21 14.30
C THR A 58 7.00 6.76 14.38
N LEU A 59 7.19 5.99 13.31
CA LEU A 59 6.82 4.57 13.30
C LEU A 59 7.67 3.73 14.25
N GLU A 60 8.96 4.05 14.39
CA GLU A 60 9.87 3.35 15.30
C GLU A 60 9.41 3.46 16.76
N HIS A 61 9.00 4.66 17.19
CA HIS A 61 8.43 4.86 18.53
C HIS A 61 7.11 4.11 18.73
N ALA A 62 6.36 3.87 17.65
CA ALA A 62 5.09 3.15 17.69
C ALA A 62 5.22 1.62 17.60
N ARG A 63 6.43 1.06 17.48
CA ARG A 63 6.66 -0.40 17.27
C ARG A 63 6.03 -1.27 18.35
N ALA A 64 6.03 -0.80 19.60
CA ALA A 64 5.47 -1.52 20.75
C ALA A 64 3.92 -1.59 20.75
N ASN A 65 3.25 -0.78 19.92
CA ASN A 65 1.79 -0.80 19.82
C ASN A 65 1.30 -2.05 19.07
N ALA A 66 0.03 -2.39 19.22
CA ALA A 66 -0.56 -3.52 18.51
C ALA A 66 -0.47 -3.35 16.98
N GLY A 67 0.29 -4.22 16.32
CA GLY A 67 0.58 -4.14 14.88
C GLY A 67 1.59 -3.03 14.49
N GLY A 68 2.25 -2.41 15.47
CA GLY A 68 3.27 -1.39 15.27
C GLY A 68 4.51 -1.95 14.56
N GLU A 69 5.03 -3.09 15.05
CA GLU A 69 6.19 -3.76 14.43
C GLU A 69 5.94 -4.12 12.97
N SER A 70 4.80 -4.72 12.64
CA SER A 70 4.48 -5.09 11.25
C SER A 70 4.31 -3.86 10.36
N GLY A 71 3.69 -2.78 10.86
CA GLY A 71 3.60 -1.51 10.15
C GLY A 71 4.98 -0.88 9.90
N PHE A 72 5.85 -0.87 10.92
CA PHE A 72 7.22 -0.36 10.79
C PHE A 72 8.02 -1.13 9.72
N LEU A 73 8.01 -2.47 9.78
CA LEU A 73 8.72 -3.31 8.80
C LEU A 73 8.15 -3.16 7.38
N LEU A 74 6.83 -3.00 7.25
CA LEU A 74 6.18 -2.72 5.97
C LEU A 74 6.67 -1.39 5.39
N ALA A 75 6.68 -0.32 6.21
CA ALA A 75 7.21 0.97 5.80
C ALA A 75 8.69 0.86 5.41
N CYS A 76 9.54 0.26 6.24
CA CYS A 76 10.96 0.05 5.91
C CYS A 76 11.15 -0.63 4.55
N THR A 77 10.41 -1.70 4.29
CA THR A 77 10.45 -2.42 3.01
C THR A 77 10.04 -1.48 1.87
N TYR A 78 8.93 -0.76 2.01
CA TYR A 78 8.47 0.18 0.99
C TYR A 78 9.50 1.27 0.66
N ARG A 79 10.20 1.82 1.67
CA ARG A 79 11.26 2.83 1.46
C ARG A 79 12.50 2.21 0.84
N LEU A 80 12.87 1.01 1.26
CA LEU A 80 14.01 0.27 0.70
C LEU A 80 13.85 0.04 -0.82
N LEU A 81 12.62 -0.18 -1.27
CA LEU A 81 12.29 -0.35 -2.68
C LEU A 81 12.29 0.97 -3.46
N GLY A 82 12.47 2.12 -2.80
CA GLY A 82 12.45 3.44 -3.43
C GLY A 82 11.09 3.79 -4.02
N LEU A 83 10.01 3.24 -3.47
CA LEU A 83 8.65 3.53 -3.90
C LEU A 83 8.26 4.95 -3.48
N ARG A 84 7.55 5.66 -4.36
CA ARG A 84 7.04 7.01 -4.06
C ARG A 84 5.96 6.95 -2.96
N PRO A 85 5.71 8.05 -2.22
CA PRO A 85 4.58 8.12 -1.31
C PRO A 85 3.26 7.81 -2.01
N LEU A 86 2.31 7.30 -1.23
CA LEU A 86 0.92 7.15 -1.65
C LEU A 86 0.29 8.53 -1.85
N SER A 87 -0.47 8.70 -2.93
CA SER A 87 -1.11 9.96 -3.28
C SER A 87 -2.48 9.75 -3.93
N VAL A 88 -3.17 10.86 -4.19
CA VAL A 88 -4.46 10.86 -4.91
C VAL A 88 -4.33 10.13 -6.23
N GLY A 89 -5.28 9.22 -6.49
CA GLY A 89 -5.29 8.34 -7.65
C GLY A 89 -4.70 6.95 -7.40
N ASP A 90 -3.90 6.77 -6.35
CA ASP A 90 -3.46 5.43 -5.97
C ASP A 90 -4.63 4.60 -5.45
N VAL A 91 -4.51 3.27 -5.58
CA VAL A 91 -5.60 2.35 -5.28
C VAL A 91 -5.16 1.33 -4.23
N ALA A 92 -6.06 1.00 -3.32
CA ALA A 92 -5.93 -0.11 -2.40
C ALA A 92 -7.00 -1.17 -2.72
N ALA A 93 -6.59 -2.44 -2.83
CA ALA A 93 -7.49 -3.58 -2.84
C ALA A 93 -7.46 -4.24 -1.46
N VAL A 94 -8.60 -4.32 -0.79
CA VAL A 94 -8.73 -4.99 0.50
C VAL A 94 -9.55 -6.25 0.31
N THR A 95 -8.90 -7.40 0.43
CA THR A 95 -9.51 -8.71 0.32
C THR A 95 -9.75 -9.29 1.71
N VAL A 96 -10.98 -9.74 1.93
CA VAL A 96 -11.39 -10.49 3.13
C VAL A 96 -12.06 -11.77 2.65
N GLU A 97 -11.53 -12.92 3.07
CA GLU A 97 -11.90 -14.22 2.52
C GLU A 97 -11.76 -14.19 0.99
N ASP A 98 -12.87 -14.21 0.24
CA ASP A 98 -12.89 -14.19 -1.22
C ASP A 98 -13.50 -12.90 -1.81
N ARG A 99 -13.74 -11.88 -0.99
CA ARG A 99 -14.32 -10.61 -1.42
C ARG A 99 -13.28 -9.50 -1.40
N THR A 100 -13.10 -8.83 -2.53
CA THR A 100 -12.17 -7.71 -2.66
C THR A 100 -12.93 -6.40 -2.85
N THR A 101 -12.68 -5.45 -1.95
CA THR A 101 -13.13 -4.07 -2.08
C THR A 101 -11.99 -3.24 -2.65
N TRP A 102 -12.24 -2.59 -3.79
CA TRP A 102 -11.28 -1.68 -4.42
C TRP A 102 -11.59 -0.25 -4.04
N LEU A 103 -10.56 0.48 -3.64
CA LEU A 103 -10.66 1.82 -3.08
C LEU A 103 -9.65 2.73 -3.75
N ALA A 104 -10.12 3.81 -4.39
CA ALA A 104 -9.25 4.88 -4.87
C ALA A 104 -8.98 5.90 -3.76
N CYS A 105 -7.73 6.32 -3.63
CA CYS A 105 -7.32 7.39 -2.74
C CYS A 105 -7.79 8.73 -3.31
N GLU A 106 -8.59 9.45 -2.53
CA GLU A 106 -9.14 10.76 -2.84
C GLU A 106 -8.63 11.79 -1.80
N PRO A 107 -8.73 13.09 -2.06
CA PRO A 107 -8.22 14.12 -1.15
C PRO A 107 -8.74 14.03 0.29
N PHE A 108 -9.96 13.50 0.48
CA PHE A 108 -10.63 13.44 1.79
C PHE A 108 -10.93 12.01 2.26
N GLY A 109 -10.30 10.99 1.66
CA GLY A 109 -10.49 9.60 2.09
C GLY A 109 -10.40 8.61 0.94
N TRP A 110 -11.27 7.61 0.97
CA TRP A 110 -11.27 6.49 0.05
C TRP A 110 -12.63 6.36 -0.63
N ARG A 111 -12.62 6.27 -1.95
CA ARG A 111 -13.83 6.06 -2.75
C ARG A 111 -13.86 4.63 -3.27
N PRO A 112 -14.96 3.88 -3.04
CA PRO A 112 -15.17 2.59 -3.69
C PRO A 112 -15.14 2.73 -5.21
N ILE A 113 -14.45 1.81 -5.87
CA ILE A 113 -14.38 1.69 -7.32
C ILE A 113 -14.66 0.25 -7.74
N ASP A 114 -15.01 0.06 -9.00
CA ASP A 114 -15.06 -1.27 -9.60
C ASP A 114 -13.64 -1.85 -9.73
N THR A 115 -13.57 -3.17 -9.95
CA THR A 115 -12.28 -3.85 -10.20
C THR A 115 -11.58 -3.19 -11.40
N PRO A 116 -10.35 -2.67 -11.23
CA PRO A 116 -9.61 -2.03 -12.31
C PRO A 116 -9.35 -3.00 -13.48
N ALA A 117 -9.54 -2.52 -14.70
CA ALA A 117 -9.36 -3.34 -15.91
C ALA A 117 -7.88 -3.53 -16.30
N VAL A 118 -7.02 -2.57 -15.94
CA VAL A 118 -5.61 -2.52 -16.35
C VAL A 118 -4.73 -2.50 -15.10
N VAL A 119 -4.37 -3.70 -14.64
CA VAL A 119 -3.46 -3.89 -13.51
C VAL A 119 -2.22 -4.63 -14.00
N SER A 120 -1.06 -4.00 -13.87
CA SER A 120 0.22 -4.66 -14.02
C SER A 120 0.77 -5.06 -12.64
N ARG A 121 1.53 -6.15 -12.61
CA ARG A 121 2.27 -6.56 -11.42
C ARG A 121 3.76 -6.37 -11.67
N GLN A 122 4.43 -5.69 -10.76
CA GLN A 122 5.87 -5.78 -10.65
C GLN A 122 6.20 -6.69 -9.48
N PRO A 123 6.44 -7.99 -9.72
CA PRO A 123 6.79 -8.90 -8.65
C PRO A 123 8.08 -8.43 -8.00
N LEU A 124 8.06 -8.34 -6.67
CA LEU A 124 9.27 -8.07 -5.90
C LEU A 124 10.17 -9.32 -5.95
N THR A 125 11.17 -9.29 -6.83
CA THR A 125 12.17 -10.37 -6.91
C THR A 125 13.34 -10.07 -5.98
N ALA A 126 14.00 -11.12 -5.49
CA ALA A 126 15.23 -10.98 -4.71
C ALA A 126 16.30 -10.19 -5.49
N GLU A 127 16.37 -10.39 -6.81
CA GLU A 127 17.28 -9.63 -7.68
C GLU A 127 16.97 -8.12 -7.66
N ALA A 128 15.70 -7.73 -7.78
CA ALA A 128 15.30 -6.33 -7.70
C ALA A 128 15.70 -5.70 -6.34
N VAL A 129 15.58 -6.45 -5.24
CA VAL A 129 16.04 -6.02 -3.91
C VAL A 129 17.56 -5.84 -3.89
N TYR A 130 18.32 -6.82 -4.37
CA TYR A 130 19.80 -6.74 -4.38
C TYR A 130 20.32 -5.60 -5.26
N GLN A 131 19.70 -5.35 -6.41
CA GLN A 131 20.05 -4.23 -7.27
C GLN A 131 19.87 -2.89 -6.55
N ARG A 132 18.76 -2.71 -5.83
CA ARG A 132 18.51 -1.49 -5.03
C ARG A 132 19.51 -1.31 -3.89
N LEU A 133 19.84 -2.39 -3.17
CA LEU A 133 20.85 -2.36 -2.11
C LEU A 133 22.26 -2.00 -2.62
N ARG A 134 22.60 -2.39 -3.85
CA ARG A 134 23.87 -2.03 -4.49
C ARG A 134 23.89 -0.55 -4.86
N GLN A 135 22.84 -0.05 -5.51
CA GLN A 135 22.74 1.36 -5.91
C GLN A 135 22.80 2.34 -4.74
N GLY A 136 22.26 1.98 -3.57
CA GLY A 136 22.32 2.82 -2.37
C GLY A 136 23.67 2.81 -1.63
N ARG A 137 24.63 1.95 -2.02
CA ARG A 137 25.99 1.94 -1.46
C ARG A 137 26.98 2.81 -2.23
N ASP A 138 26.64 3.16 -3.46
CA ASP A 138 27.49 3.95 -4.37
C ASP A 138 27.12 5.45 -4.37
N ALA A 139 26.16 5.86 -3.53
CA ALA A 139 25.69 7.24 -3.34
C ALA A 139 26.12 7.78 -1.96
#